data_AF-A0A7R9QDY8-F1
#
_entry.id   AF-A0A7R9QDY8-F1
#
_cell.length_a   1.000
_cell.length_b   1.000
_cell.length_c   1.000
_cell.angle_alpha   90.00
_cell.angle_beta   90.00
_cell.angle_gamma   90.00
#
_symmetry.space_group_name_H-M   'P 1'
#
loop_
_entity.id
_entity.type
_entity.pdbx_description
1 polymer ?
#
loop_
_entity_poly.entity_id
_entity_poly.type
_entity_poly.pdbx_seq_one_letter_code
_entity_poly.pdbx_strand_id
1 'polypeptide(L)'
;MWFNIMSEELFTNELQTIECKQISSDSHSIDNLFSDDVHRRRLGFRTEPFVRPPLEITLRSRYRFNLKELEIGLKLNDNQSSSLEIYSATDSQDYRLIARQYDCRPFDALSLKNVCFRLNSTLS
;
A
#
# COMPACT_ATOMS: atom_id res chain seq x y z
N MET A 1 -7.77 -4.89 3.29
CA MET A 1 -6.91 -3.73 2.96
C MET A 1 -6.98 -3.48 1.46
N TRP A 2 -6.80 -2.23 1.01
CA TRP A 2 -6.62 -1.85 -0.42
C TRP A 2 -5.64 -0.67 -0.51
N PHE A 3 -5.00 -0.46 -1.66
CA PHE A 3 -4.03 0.62 -1.89
C PHE A 3 -4.47 1.49 -3.07
N ASN A 4 -4.25 2.79 -2.97
CA ASN A 4 -4.37 3.74 -4.05
C ASN A 4 -3.15 4.65 -4.02
N ILE A 5 -2.40 4.67 -5.13
CA ILE A 5 -1.11 5.34 -5.21
C ILE A 5 -1.18 6.36 -6.33
N MET A 6 -1.04 7.63 -5.97
CA MET A 6 -1.02 8.75 -6.89
C MET A 6 0.42 9.24 -7.04
N SER A 7 0.93 9.20 -8.27
CA SER A 7 2.27 9.65 -8.64
C SER A 7 2.26 10.52 -9.89
N GLU A 8 3.42 11.09 -10.20
CA GLU A 8 3.65 11.91 -11.40
C GLU A 8 3.64 11.08 -12.70
N GLU A 9 4.16 9.85 -12.64
CA GLU A 9 4.23 8.90 -13.75
C GLU A 9 3.10 7.86 -13.62
N LEU A 10 2.75 7.19 -14.73
CA LEU A 10 1.76 6.11 -14.73
C LEU A 10 2.23 5.00 -13.79
N PHE A 11 1.57 4.91 -12.64
CA PHE A 11 1.78 3.86 -11.65
C PHE A 11 1.06 2.58 -12.11
N THR A 12 1.63 1.88 -13.09
CA THR A 12 1.02 0.66 -13.66
C THR A 12 1.45 -0.60 -12.94
N ASN A 13 0.52 -1.55 -12.77
CA ASN A 13 0.75 -2.84 -12.13
C ASN A 13 1.89 -3.66 -12.77
N GLU A 14 2.15 -3.48 -14.07
CA GLU A 14 3.21 -4.21 -14.80
C GLU A 14 4.64 -3.85 -14.36
N LEU A 15 4.82 -2.69 -13.73
CA LEU A 15 6.12 -2.17 -13.32
C LEU A 15 6.38 -2.30 -11.83
N GLN A 16 5.47 -2.97 -11.12
CA GLN A 16 5.46 -3.05 -9.67
C GLN A 16 5.40 -4.49 -9.22
N THR A 17 6.04 -4.78 -8.09
CA THR A 17 5.84 -6.02 -7.36
C THR A 17 5.32 -5.70 -5.98
N ILE A 18 4.27 -6.41 -5.57
CA ILE A 18 3.81 -6.43 -4.19
C ILE A 18 4.16 -7.78 -3.59
N GLU A 19 4.79 -7.76 -2.42
CA GLU A 19 5.24 -8.97 -1.74
C GLU A 19 4.78 -8.93 -0.28
N CYS A 20 4.36 -10.08 0.23
CA CYS A 20 4.11 -10.32 1.62
C CYS A 20 4.58 -11.73 1.94
N LYS A 21 5.38 -11.90 3.00
CA LYS A 21 5.95 -13.21 3.37
C LYS A 21 4.95 -14.10 4.12
N GLN A 22 3.91 -13.49 4.67
CA GLN A 22 2.89 -14.15 5.47
C GLN A 22 1.85 -14.85 4.58
N ILE A 23 1.31 -15.95 5.10
CA ILE A 23 0.31 -16.78 4.40
C ILE A 23 -1.02 -16.02 4.30
N SER A 24 -1.52 -15.90 3.07
CA SER A 24 -2.82 -15.28 2.75
C SER A 24 -3.96 -16.24 3.07
N SER A 25 -5.11 -15.71 3.48
CA SER A 25 -6.36 -16.47 3.51
C SER A 25 -6.87 -16.77 2.11
N ASP A 26 -7.68 -17.83 1.99
CA ASP A 26 -8.37 -18.19 0.75
C ASP A 26 -9.06 -16.99 0.11
N SER A 27 -8.87 -16.83 -1.20
CA SER A 27 -9.38 -15.72 -2.03
C SER A 27 -8.90 -14.30 -1.68
N HIS A 28 -8.12 -14.12 -0.61
CA HIS A 28 -7.61 -12.83 -0.13
C HIS A 28 -6.09 -12.67 -0.37
N SER A 29 -5.62 -12.99 -1.58
CA SER A 29 -4.21 -12.86 -1.98
C SER A 29 -3.71 -11.43 -1.91
N ILE A 30 -2.40 -11.26 -1.69
CA ILE A 30 -1.70 -9.97 -1.74
C ILE A 30 -1.90 -9.24 -3.07
N ASP A 31 -2.02 -9.99 -4.18
CA ASP A 31 -2.22 -9.43 -5.53
C ASP A 31 -3.54 -8.68 -5.69
N ASN A 32 -4.53 -8.97 -4.84
CA ASN A 32 -5.82 -8.29 -4.88
C ASN A 32 -5.69 -6.79 -4.63
N LEU A 33 -4.64 -6.35 -3.95
CA LEU A 33 -4.38 -4.95 -3.62
C LEU A 33 -4.08 -4.08 -4.84
N PHE A 34 -3.49 -4.68 -5.88
CA PHE A 34 -3.13 -4.03 -7.14
C PHE A 34 -3.86 -4.65 -8.33
N SER A 35 -4.99 -5.34 -8.11
CA SER A 35 -5.70 -5.96 -9.22
C SER A 35 -6.49 -4.93 -10.04
N ASP A 36 -6.41 -5.01 -11.36
CA ASP A 36 -7.28 -4.18 -12.22
C ASP A 36 -8.76 -4.57 -12.11
N ASP A 37 -9.03 -5.83 -11.76
CA ASP A 37 -10.37 -6.34 -11.49
C ASP A 37 -10.93 -5.77 -10.18
N VAL A 38 -12.03 -5.02 -10.29
CA VAL A 38 -12.75 -4.41 -9.16
C VAL A 38 -13.24 -5.47 -8.16
N HIS A 39 -13.65 -6.65 -8.61
CA HIS A 39 -14.11 -7.72 -7.74
C HIS A 39 -12.97 -8.26 -6.88
N ARG A 40 -11.80 -8.46 -7.47
CA ARG A 40 -10.59 -8.87 -6.75
C ARG A 40 -10.13 -7.79 -5.78
N ARG A 41 -10.13 -6.50 -6.18
CA ARG A 41 -9.83 -5.39 -5.27
C ARG A 41 -10.73 -5.33 -4.05
N ARG A 42 -12.03 -5.61 -4.22
CA ARG A 42 -13.00 -5.67 -3.12
C ARG A 42 -12.73 -6.82 -2.14
N LEU A 43 -12.20 -7.95 -2.61
CA LEU A 43 -11.75 -9.02 -1.72
C LEU A 43 -10.54 -8.57 -0.91
N GLY A 44 -9.65 -7.74 -1.49
CA GLY A 44 -8.47 -7.21 -0.82
C GLY A 44 -7.54 -8.31 -0.29
N PHE A 45 -6.66 -7.91 0.62
CA PHE A 45 -5.70 -8.81 1.27
C PHE A 45 -6.06 -9.06 2.74
N ARG A 46 -5.89 -10.33 3.16
CA ARG A 46 -6.04 -10.82 4.54
C ARG A 46 -5.15 -12.05 4.73
N THR A 47 -4.52 -12.15 5.88
CA THR A 47 -3.75 -13.34 6.28
C THR A 47 -4.59 -14.33 7.07
N GLU A 48 -4.12 -15.57 7.15
CA GLU A 48 -4.73 -16.58 8.00
C GLU A 48 -4.79 -16.15 9.49
N PRO A 49 -5.81 -16.56 10.27
CA PRO A 49 -6.00 -16.12 11.66
C PRO A 49 -4.84 -16.45 12.61
N PHE A 50 -4.03 -17.46 12.29
CA PHE A 50 -2.88 -17.84 13.10
C PHE A 50 -1.64 -16.96 12.85
N VAL A 51 -1.63 -16.14 11.79
CA VAL A 51 -0.56 -15.18 11.52
C VAL A 51 -0.67 -14.04 12.54
N ARG A 52 0.37 -13.87 13.36
CA ARG A 52 0.42 -12.80 14.36
C ARG A 52 1.02 -11.52 13.75
N PRO A 53 0.50 -10.33 14.09
CA PRO A 53 1.16 -9.06 13.75
C PRO A 53 2.60 -8.98 14.29
N PRO A 54 3.49 -8.19 13.66
CA PRO A 54 3.22 -7.30 12.53
C PRO A 54 3.17 -8.02 11.17
N LEU A 55 2.39 -7.46 10.26
CA LEU A 55 2.32 -7.87 8.86
C LEU A 55 3.19 -6.93 8.02
N GLU A 56 4.09 -7.49 7.22
CA GLU A 56 4.99 -6.71 6.39
C GLU A 56 4.60 -6.86 4.92
N ILE A 57 4.23 -5.74 4.29
CA ILE A 57 3.92 -5.66 2.87
C ILE A 57 4.97 -4.76 2.23
N THR A 58 5.63 -5.29 1.21
CA THR A 58 6.68 -4.58 0.47
C THR A 58 6.20 -4.31 -0.94
N LEU A 59 6.10 -3.03 -1.27
CA LEU A 59 5.87 -2.56 -2.63
C LEU A 59 7.20 -2.16 -3.25
N ARG A 60 7.54 -2.74 -4.41
CA ARG A 60 8.71 -2.34 -5.19
C ARG A 60 8.27 -1.82 -6.54
N SER A 61 8.91 -0.75 -6.98
CA SER A 61 8.80 -0.23 -8.33
C SER A 61 10.11 -0.47 -9.07
N ARG A 62 10.03 -0.73 -10.38
CA ARG A 62 11.22 -0.80 -11.26
C ARG A 62 11.87 0.56 -11.49
N TYR A 63 11.16 1.65 -11.24
CA TYR A 63 11.62 3.01 -11.43
C TYR A 63 11.43 3.84 -10.16
N ARG A 64 12.28 4.84 -9.98
CA ARG A 64 12.12 5.85 -8.92
C ARG A 64 11.01 6.80 -9.34
N PHE A 65 10.09 7.10 -8.43
CA PHE A 65 8.98 8.01 -8.69
C PHE A 65 8.78 8.97 -7.52
N ASN A 66 8.21 10.13 -7.82
CA ASN A 66 7.78 11.07 -6.80
C ASN A 66 6.38 10.67 -6.31
N LEU A 67 6.28 10.23 -5.07
CA LEU A 67 5.00 9.94 -4.43
C LEU A 67 4.28 11.26 -4.10
N LYS A 68 3.11 11.48 -4.71
CA LYS A 68 2.25 12.64 -4.42
C LYS A 68 1.32 12.34 -3.27
N GLU A 69 0.62 11.21 -3.37
CA GLU A 69 -0.34 10.78 -2.37
C GLU A 69 -0.42 9.25 -2.35
N LEU A 70 -0.51 8.69 -1.15
CA LEU A 70 -0.73 7.28 -0.90
C LEU A 70 -1.93 7.13 0.02
N GLU A 71 -2.96 6.46 -0.45
CA GLU A 71 -4.16 6.15 0.31
C GLU A 71 -4.25 4.64 0.52
N ILE A 72 -4.47 4.23 1.77
CA ILE A 72 -4.49 2.82 2.17
C ILE A 72 -5.78 2.57 2.94
N GLY A 73 -6.66 1.75 2.40
CA GLY A 73 -7.84 1.26 3.09
C GLY A 73 -7.48 0.27 4.19
N LEU A 74 -7.79 0.59 5.44
CA LEU A 74 -7.43 -0.20 6.62
C LEU A 74 -8.49 -1.23 7.02
N LYS A 75 -9.70 -1.12 6.45
CA LYS A 75 -10.82 -2.00 6.75
C LYS A 75 -11.13 -2.96 5.60
N LEU A 76 -11.43 -4.20 5.95
CA LEU A 76 -11.96 -5.23 5.06
C LEU A 76 -13.04 -6.00 5.80
N ASN A 77 -14.30 -5.70 5.49
CA ASN A 77 -15.46 -6.20 6.24
C ASN A 77 -15.29 -5.91 7.74
N ASP A 78 -15.34 -6.93 8.59
CA ASP A 78 -15.17 -6.83 10.04
C ASP A 78 -13.70 -6.83 10.50
N ASN A 79 -12.74 -6.98 9.57
CA ASN A 79 -11.32 -6.94 9.88
C ASN A 79 -10.77 -5.54 9.66
N GLN A 80 -10.14 -4.97 10.68
CA GLN A 80 -9.54 -3.63 10.60
C GLN A 80 -8.12 -3.64 11.18
N SER A 81 -7.19 -3.05 10.45
CA SER A 81 -5.84 -2.79 10.96
C SER A 81 -5.90 -1.66 11.99
N SER A 82 -5.50 -1.95 13.23
CA SER A 82 -5.47 -0.98 14.34
C SER A 82 -4.34 0.03 14.25
N SER A 83 -3.28 -0.30 13.51
CA SER A 83 -2.08 0.49 13.35
C SER A 83 -1.39 0.18 12.02
N LEU A 84 -0.68 1.16 11.49
CA LEU A 84 0.11 1.04 10.28
C LEU A 84 1.36 1.91 10.37
N GLU A 85 2.49 1.38 9.90
CA GLU A 85 3.73 2.14 9.68
C GLU A 85 4.11 2.02 8.22
N ILE A 86 4.54 3.13 7.63
CA ILE A 86 4.95 3.22 6.22
C ILE A 86 6.41 3.60 6.18
N TYR A 87 7.20 2.74 5.56
CA TYR A 87 8.61 2.94 5.32
C TYR A 87 8.85 3.13 3.82
N SER A 88 9.84 3.95 3.49
CA SER A 88 10.26 4.18 2.10
C SER A 88 11.77 4.10 2.00
N ALA A 89 12.24 3.54 0.89
CA ALA A 89 13.65 3.51 0.51
C ALA A 89 13.77 3.72 -1.00
N THR A 90 14.84 4.38 -1.44
CA THR A 90 15.15 4.49 -2.88
C THR A 90 15.86 3.24 -3.42
N ASP A 91 16.55 2.52 -2.54
CA ASP A 91 17.28 1.28 -2.82
C ASP A 91 17.02 0.27 -1.67
N SER A 92 17.42 -1.00 -1.84
CA SER A 92 16.84 -2.14 -1.11
C SER A 92 17.19 -2.29 0.38
N GLN A 93 17.93 -1.37 1.02
CA GLN A 93 18.48 -1.61 2.37
C GLN A 93 18.32 -0.51 3.43
N ASP A 94 17.96 0.74 3.07
CA ASP A 94 17.79 1.84 4.05
C ASP A 94 16.33 2.34 4.06
N TYR A 95 15.45 1.53 4.63
CA TYR A 95 14.04 1.90 4.81
C TYR A 95 13.90 2.95 5.92
N ARG A 96 13.34 4.12 5.55
CA ARG A 96 13.06 5.22 6.48
C ARG A 96 11.57 5.32 6.74
N LEU A 97 11.21 5.47 8.01
CA LEU A 97 9.83 5.71 8.42
C LEU A 97 9.39 7.07 7.87
N ILE A 98 8.33 7.08 7.06
CA ILE A 98 7.77 8.32 6.48
C ILE A 98 6.37 8.63 7.01
N ALA A 99 5.66 7.64 7.54
CA ALA A 99 4.38 7.84 8.20
C ALA A 99 4.09 6.72 9.20
N ARG A 100 3.33 7.05 10.24
CA ARG A 100 2.80 6.09 11.20
C ARG A 100 1.42 6.53 11.66
N GLN A 101 0.54 5.57 11.84
CA GLN A 101 -0.77 5.76 12.42
C GLN A 101 -1.01 4.67 13.46
N TYR A 102 -1.31 5.09 14.68
CA TYR A 102 -1.79 4.20 15.74
C TYR A 102 -3.24 4.55 16.05
N ASP A 103 -3.92 3.64 16.75
CA ASP A 103 -5.32 3.82 17.17
C ASP A 103 -6.21 4.28 16.02
N CYS A 104 -6.23 3.52 14.93
CA CYS A 104 -7.09 3.74 13.77
C CYS A 104 -8.58 3.61 14.17
N ARG A 105 -9.11 4.57 14.93
CA ARG A 105 -10.54 4.75 15.24
C ARG A 105 -11.23 5.44 14.08
N PRO A 106 -12.54 5.25 13.89
CA PRO A 106 -13.12 4.38 12.87
C PRO A 106 -12.85 4.84 11.42
N PHE A 107 -11.66 5.37 11.10
CA PHE A 107 -11.31 5.74 9.74
C PHE A 107 -11.03 4.46 8.93
N ASP A 108 -11.74 4.33 7.81
CA ASP A 108 -11.61 3.18 6.91
C ASP A 108 -10.34 3.26 6.05
N ALA A 109 -9.64 4.40 6.04
CA ALA A 109 -8.42 4.63 5.26
C ALA A 109 -7.42 5.57 5.94
N LEU A 110 -6.14 5.41 5.60
CA LEU A 110 -5.03 6.33 5.89
C LEU A 110 -4.60 7.03 4.59
N SER A 111 -4.48 8.36 4.60
CA SER A 111 -3.94 9.13 3.48
C SER A 111 -2.63 9.82 3.88
N LEU A 112 -1.58 9.51 3.13
CA LEU A 112 -0.27 10.15 3.19
C LEU A 112 -0.15 11.11 2.00
N LYS A 113 -0.16 12.42 2.27
CA LYS A 113 -0.04 13.45 1.24
C LYS A 113 1.32 14.12 1.29
N ASN A 114 2.02 14.13 0.16
CA ASN A 114 3.20 14.94 -0.04
C ASN A 114 2.78 16.37 -0.43
N VAL A 115 2.60 17.23 0.58
CA VAL A 115 2.15 18.63 0.40
C VAL A 115 3.13 19.46 -0.45
N CYS A 116 4.41 19.05 -0.48
CA CYS A 116 5.45 19.70 -1.26
C CYS A 116 5.57 19.17 -2.69
N PHE A 117 4.71 18.24 -3.11
CA PHE A 117 4.74 17.70 -4.46
C PHE A 117 4.55 18.81 -5.51
N ARG A 118 5.51 18.92 -6.41
CA ARG A 118 5.46 19.80 -7.59
C ARG A 118 5.51 18.89 -8.81
N LEU A 119 4.59 19.08 -9.75
CA LEU A 119 4.74 18.49 -11.08
C LEU A 119 5.95 19.13 -11.75
N ASN A 120 6.89 18.31 -12.24
CA ASN A 120 7.91 18.75 -13.17
C ASN A 120 7.21 19.12 -14.47
N SER A 121 7.04 20.42 -14.72
CA SER A 121 6.40 20.96 -15.92
C SER A 121 7.31 20.89 -17.16
N THR A 122 8.10 19.83 -17.33
CA THR A 122 9.03 19.66 -18.46
C THR A 122 8.72 18.37 -19.22
N LEU A 123 7.55 18.33 -19.84
CA LEU A 123 7.27 17.49 -21.00
C LEU A 123 6.54 18.37 -22.02
N SER A 124 7.32 19.09 -22.83
CA SER A 124 6.91 19.76 -24.07
C SER A 124 7.30 18.91 -25.26
#